data_AF-A0A382HRX4-F1
#
_entry.id   AF-A0A382HRX4-F1
#
_cell.length_a   1.000
_cell.length_b   1.000
_cell.length_c   1.000
_cell.angle_alpha   90.00
_cell.angle_beta   90.00
_cell.angle_gamma   90.00
#
_symmetry.space_group_name_H-M   'P 1'
#
loop_
_entity.id
_entity.type
_entity.pdbx_description
1 polymer ?
#
loop_
_entity_poly.entity_id
_entity_poly.type
_entity_poly.pdbx_seq_one_letter_code
_entity_poly.pdbx_strand_id
1 'polypeptide(L)'
;MKYKYIQFVTILFMMTLSACSSKENREELTLKHLLYPTISSGMPVPNNYFLPIGRYTKALHEFSGAIIIPEHTMISDPREILPTDINGKKTQLFPELKLEFISSNGHLIPLERDIIIPSDSNSYWQIQISPGRVWLEPDDDDMSRASFPFLLTSIIENESYNGVATFLYNENSLSSIRYQIVSHLSPFLIKTRFVAIGQTEVSYERLAYDHSNVLKDFEDELASKLPWRDWSELEQIYGKNLFVNFDSKIDLT
;
A
#
# COMPACT_ATOMS: atom_id res chain seq x y z
N MET A 1 -18.58 -0.27 -74.36
CA MET A 1 -17.64 -0.87 -73.37
C MET A 1 -16.96 0.23 -72.59
N LYS A 2 -16.69 -0.01 -71.30
CA LYS A 2 -15.97 0.79 -70.28
C LYS A 2 -16.84 1.45 -69.19
N TYR A 3 -17.23 0.55 -68.27
CA TYR A 3 -17.22 0.58 -66.80
C TYR A 3 -17.27 1.91 -66.00
N LYS A 4 -18.28 1.91 -65.12
CA LYS A 4 -18.50 2.68 -63.90
C LYS A 4 -17.30 2.71 -62.95
N TYR A 5 -17.09 3.83 -62.26
CA TYR A 5 -16.52 3.86 -60.92
C TYR A 5 -17.32 4.81 -60.04
N ILE A 6 -18.14 4.24 -59.16
CA ILE A 6 -18.76 4.92 -58.02
C ILE A 6 -17.88 4.56 -56.83
N GLN A 7 -17.17 5.55 -56.27
CA GLN A 7 -16.42 5.38 -55.02
C GLN A 7 -17.41 5.35 -53.86
N PHE A 8 -17.58 4.17 -53.25
CA PHE A 8 -18.13 4.04 -51.91
C PHE A 8 -16.99 4.23 -50.91
N VAL A 9 -17.05 5.31 -50.14
CA VAL A 9 -16.15 5.52 -49.00
C VAL A 9 -16.84 4.93 -47.77
N THR A 10 -16.41 3.75 -47.34
CA THR A 10 -16.86 3.12 -46.09
C THR A 10 -15.97 3.64 -44.96
N ILE A 11 -16.46 4.61 -44.18
CA ILE A 11 -15.80 5.03 -42.95
C ILE A 11 -16.15 4.00 -41.87
N LEU A 12 -15.21 3.12 -41.55
CA LEU A 12 -15.29 2.23 -40.40
C LEU A 12 -14.82 3.01 -39.17
N PHE A 13 -15.78 3.54 -38.41
CA PHE A 13 -15.51 4.23 -37.15
C PHE A 13 -15.35 3.18 -36.04
N MET A 14 -14.11 2.79 -35.76
CA MET A 14 -13.80 1.87 -34.67
C MET A 14 -13.79 2.66 -33.36
N MET A 15 -14.95 2.77 -32.71
CA MET A 15 -15.02 3.23 -31.32
C MET A 15 -14.39 2.16 -30.43
N THR A 16 -13.13 2.38 -30.03
CA THR A 16 -12.56 1.67 -28.87
C THR A 16 -13.17 2.27 -27.61
N LEU A 17 -14.30 1.70 -27.17
CA LEU A 17 -14.74 1.84 -25.79
C LEU A 17 -13.71 1.12 -24.90
N SER A 18 -12.74 1.87 -24.37
CA SER A 18 -12.01 1.44 -23.18
C SER A 18 -12.97 1.49 -21.99
N ALA A 19 -13.82 0.47 -21.89
CA ALA A 19 -14.48 0.16 -20.64
C ALA A 19 -13.38 -0.21 -19.64
N CYS A 20 -13.30 0.53 -18.53
CA CYS A 20 -12.52 0.13 -17.37
C CYS A 20 -13.19 -1.13 -16.80
N SER A 21 -12.86 -2.30 -17.34
CA SER A 21 -13.29 -3.58 -16.78
C SER A 21 -12.58 -3.71 -15.44
N SER A 22 -13.33 -3.78 -14.34
CA SER A 22 -12.80 -4.35 -13.11
C SER A 22 -12.22 -5.72 -13.48
N LYS A 23 -10.90 -5.91 -13.27
CA LYS A 23 -10.30 -7.23 -13.49
C LYS A 23 -10.99 -8.20 -12.53
N GLU A 24 -11.65 -9.23 -13.09
CA GLU A 24 -12.29 -10.28 -12.29
C GLU A 24 -11.25 -11.12 -11.54
N ASN A 25 -10.03 -11.24 -12.08
CA ASN A 25 -8.98 -12.11 -11.55
C ASN A 25 -7.71 -11.32 -11.23
N ARG A 26 -6.99 -11.77 -10.18
CA ARG A 26 -5.69 -11.24 -9.77
C ARG A 26 -4.57 -11.77 -10.65
N GLU A 27 -3.87 -10.88 -11.34
CA GLU A 27 -2.71 -11.22 -12.19
C GLU A 27 -1.36 -10.92 -11.51
N GLU A 28 -1.33 -9.97 -10.58
CA GLU A 28 -0.14 -9.59 -9.81
C GLU A 28 -0.35 -9.84 -8.33
N LEU A 29 0.74 -10.11 -7.61
CA LEU A 29 0.72 -10.49 -6.20
C LEU A 29 -0.18 -11.71 -5.91
N THR A 30 -0.26 -12.64 -6.85
CA THR A 30 -0.99 -13.91 -6.73
C THR A 30 -0.44 -14.76 -5.59
N LEU A 31 -1.18 -15.78 -5.16
CA LEU A 31 -0.69 -16.83 -4.25
C LEU A 31 0.70 -17.32 -4.67
N LYS A 32 0.86 -17.70 -5.93
CA LYS A 32 2.15 -18.17 -6.46
C LYS A 32 3.25 -17.13 -6.30
N HIS A 33 2.99 -15.86 -6.57
CA HIS A 33 4.00 -14.80 -6.41
C HIS A 33 4.42 -14.63 -4.95
N LEU A 34 3.47 -14.64 -4.01
CA LEU A 34 3.73 -14.42 -2.59
C LEU A 34 4.35 -15.64 -1.88
N LEU A 35 4.19 -16.84 -2.43
CA LEU A 35 4.87 -18.04 -1.94
C LEU A 35 6.35 -18.11 -2.34
N TYR A 36 6.82 -17.33 -3.32
CA TYR A 36 8.26 -17.24 -3.59
C TYR A 36 8.96 -16.46 -2.46
N PRO A 37 10.14 -16.90 -1.98
CA PRO A 37 10.79 -16.29 -0.82
C PRO A 37 11.30 -14.87 -1.09
N THR A 38 11.80 -14.61 -2.30
CA THR A 38 12.39 -13.32 -2.66
C THR A 38 12.12 -13.00 -4.12
N ILE A 39 12.32 -11.73 -4.47
CA ILE A 39 12.44 -11.28 -5.85
C ILE A 39 13.84 -10.68 -6.07
N SER A 40 14.38 -10.81 -7.27
CA SER A 40 15.70 -10.26 -7.64
C SER A 40 15.61 -9.04 -8.56
N SER A 41 14.44 -8.82 -9.16
CA SER A 41 14.16 -7.67 -10.03
C SER A 41 12.65 -7.43 -10.08
N GLY A 42 12.26 -6.23 -10.50
CA GLY A 42 10.86 -5.86 -10.69
C GLY A 42 10.67 -4.35 -10.65
N MET A 43 9.43 -3.93 -10.89
CA MET A 43 8.96 -2.56 -10.67
C MET A 43 7.78 -2.60 -9.70
N PRO A 44 7.40 -1.45 -9.09
CA PRO A 44 6.14 -1.34 -8.40
C PRO A 44 4.98 -1.80 -9.29
N VAL A 45 4.02 -2.51 -8.70
CA VAL A 45 2.77 -2.86 -9.37
C VAL A 45 1.73 -1.78 -9.10
N PRO A 46 0.65 -1.69 -9.89
CA PRO A 46 -0.45 -0.77 -9.57
C PRO A 46 -0.98 -0.97 -8.13
N ASN A 47 -1.18 0.12 -7.38
CA ASN A 47 -1.57 0.07 -5.97
C ASN A 47 -2.90 -0.68 -5.72
N ASN A 48 -3.78 -0.79 -6.73
CA ASN A 48 -5.01 -1.56 -6.62
C ASN A 48 -4.78 -3.05 -6.36
N TYR A 49 -3.61 -3.62 -6.69
CA TYR A 49 -3.26 -4.99 -6.32
C TYR A 49 -3.00 -5.16 -4.80
N PHE A 50 -2.89 -4.08 -4.03
CA PHE A 50 -2.84 -4.15 -2.56
C PHE A 50 -4.24 -4.02 -1.92
N LEU A 51 -5.28 -4.00 -2.75
CA LEU A 51 -6.69 -4.03 -2.36
C LEU A 51 -7.32 -5.35 -2.85
N PRO A 52 -8.56 -5.66 -2.40
CA PRO A 52 -9.31 -6.77 -2.96
C PRO A 52 -9.51 -6.62 -4.47
N ILE A 53 -9.31 -7.71 -5.22
CA ILE A 53 -9.54 -7.79 -6.66
C ILE A 53 -10.68 -8.75 -6.94
N GLY A 54 -11.62 -8.35 -7.81
CA GLY A 54 -12.74 -9.20 -8.21
C GLY A 54 -13.65 -9.57 -7.04
N ARG A 55 -14.01 -10.85 -6.93
CA ARG A 55 -14.83 -11.36 -5.83
C ARG A 55 -13.99 -11.58 -4.58
N TYR A 56 -14.45 -11.08 -3.45
CA TYR A 56 -13.83 -11.31 -2.15
C TYR A 56 -14.88 -11.43 -1.05
N THR A 57 -14.50 -12.07 0.05
CA THR A 57 -15.34 -12.17 1.26
C THR A 57 -14.54 -11.72 2.49
N LYS A 58 -15.16 -11.82 3.67
CA LYS A 58 -14.44 -11.69 4.94
C LYS A 58 -13.28 -12.70 4.98
N ALA A 59 -12.19 -12.33 5.66
CA ALA A 59 -11.07 -13.22 5.90
C ALA A 59 -11.57 -14.53 6.54
N LEU A 60 -10.95 -15.64 6.12
CA LEU A 60 -11.23 -16.97 6.67
C LEU A 60 -10.55 -17.17 8.03
N HIS A 61 -9.39 -16.55 8.23
CA HIS A 61 -8.55 -16.68 9.43
C HIS A 61 -8.44 -15.35 10.16
N GLU A 62 -8.51 -15.40 11.49
CA GLU A 62 -8.13 -14.28 12.35
C GLU A 62 -6.59 -14.23 12.45
N PHE A 63 -6.01 -13.06 12.25
CA PHE A 63 -4.59 -12.79 12.47
C PHE A 63 -4.37 -12.40 13.93
N SER A 64 -3.39 -13.01 14.59
CA SER A 64 -2.93 -12.58 15.92
C SER A 64 -1.50 -13.07 16.16
N GLY A 65 -0.54 -12.14 16.11
CA GLY A 65 0.86 -12.51 16.26
C GLY A 65 1.85 -11.45 15.82
N ALA A 66 3.12 -11.84 15.86
CA ALA A 66 4.23 -11.04 15.39
C ALA A 66 4.77 -11.56 14.06
N ILE A 67 5.06 -10.64 13.15
CA ILE A 67 5.79 -10.88 11.91
C ILE A 67 7.21 -10.36 12.12
N ILE A 68 8.20 -11.24 11.98
CA ILE A 68 9.61 -10.90 12.05
C ILE A 68 10.14 -10.79 10.63
N ILE A 69 10.50 -9.57 10.24
CA ILE A 69 11.00 -9.21 8.93
C ILE A 69 12.51 -9.00 9.05
N PRO A 70 13.35 -9.80 8.37
CA PRO A 70 14.79 -9.60 8.41
C PRO A 70 15.19 -8.33 7.64
N GLU A 71 16.31 -7.73 8.04
CA GLU A 71 16.96 -6.69 7.25
C GLU A 71 17.34 -7.23 5.87
N HIS A 72 17.02 -6.47 4.82
CA HIS A 72 17.34 -6.86 3.44
C HIS A 72 17.48 -5.66 2.52
N THR A 73 18.10 -5.87 1.36
CA THR A 73 18.30 -4.81 0.37
C THR A 73 17.01 -4.57 -0.42
N MET A 74 16.58 -3.31 -0.49
CA MET A 74 15.47 -2.89 -1.35
C MET A 74 15.91 -2.87 -2.81
N ILE A 75 15.02 -3.25 -3.71
CA ILE A 75 15.19 -3.02 -5.15
C ILE A 75 14.57 -1.65 -5.46
N SER A 76 15.37 -0.70 -5.92
CA SER A 76 14.90 0.66 -6.20
C SER A 76 15.14 1.10 -7.65
N ASP A 77 14.36 2.10 -8.06
CA ASP A 77 14.64 2.92 -9.25
C ASP A 77 14.71 4.40 -8.81
N PRO A 78 15.87 5.07 -8.97
CA PRO A 78 17.12 4.53 -9.51
C PRO A 78 17.74 3.44 -8.61
N ARG A 79 18.65 2.64 -9.19
CA ARG A 79 19.22 1.43 -8.55
C ARG A 79 19.92 1.69 -7.22
N GLU A 80 20.44 2.90 -7.02
CA GLU A 80 21.07 3.32 -5.78
C GLU A 80 20.31 4.50 -5.20
N ILE A 81 19.96 4.39 -3.92
CA ILE A 81 19.44 5.51 -3.13
C ILE A 81 20.64 6.30 -2.60
N LEU A 82 20.88 7.48 -3.18
CA LEU A 82 21.97 8.36 -2.74
C LEU A 82 21.50 9.38 -1.68
N PRO A 83 22.33 9.67 -0.67
CA PRO A 83 23.62 9.02 -0.38
C PRO A 83 23.42 7.57 0.09
N THR A 84 24.35 6.67 -0.26
CA THR A 84 24.25 5.23 0.10
C THR A 84 24.45 4.96 1.59
N ASP A 85 25.02 5.92 2.30
CA ASP A 85 25.33 5.87 3.72
C ASP A 85 25.08 7.24 4.36
N ILE A 86 24.41 7.24 5.50
CA ILE A 86 24.24 8.42 6.36
C ILE A 86 24.59 7.99 7.78
N ASN A 87 25.66 8.55 8.33
CA ASN A 87 26.14 8.25 9.69
C ASN A 87 26.35 6.74 9.96
N GLY A 88 26.85 6.00 8.96
CA GLY A 88 27.09 4.55 9.07
C GLY A 88 25.84 3.69 8.88
N LYS A 89 24.68 4.28 8.59
CA LYS A 89 23.45 3.57 8.25
C LYS A 89 23.21 3.59 6.74
N LYS A 90 22.75 2.47 6.19
CA LYS A 90 22.55 2.27 4.75
C LYS A 90 21.13 2.64 4.33
N THR A 91 21.02 3.48 3.31
CA THR A 91 19.74 3.95 2.76
C THR A 91 19.06 2.92 1.85
N GLN A 92 19.81 1.96 1.32
CA GLN A 92 19.29 0.89 0.47
C GLN A 92 18.67 -0.28 1.25
N LEU A 93 18.84 -0.34 2.58
CA LEU A 93 18.36 -1.46 3.39
C LEU A 93 16.96 -1.18 3.94
N PHE A 94 16.04 -2.11 3.76
CA PHE A 94 14.80 -2.15 4.53
C PHE A 94 15.13 -2.64 5.95
N PRO A 95 14.60 -2.01 7.02
CA PRO A 95 14.99 -2.33 8.38
C PRO A 95 14.56 -3.73 8.81
N GLU A 96 15.31 -4.32 9.73
CA GLU A 96 14.82 -5.46 10.51
C GLU A 96 13.70 -5.01 11.45
N LEU A 97 12.59 -5.76 11.48
CA LEU A 97 11.39 -5.39 12.22
C LEU A 97 10.73 -6.59 12.89
N LYS A 98 10.15 -6.35 14.05
CA LYS A 98 9.12 -7.20 14.65
C LYS A 98 7.81 -6.40 14.70
N LEU A 99 6.84 -6.79 13.89
CA LEU A 99 5.56 -6.10 13.77
C LEU A 99 4.44 -6.97 14.36
N GLU A 100 3.74 -6.43 15.35
CA GLU A 100 2.65 -7.14 16.04
C GLU A 100 1.30 -6.65 15.55
N PHE A 101 0.43 -7.59 15.15
CA PHE A 101 -0.90 -7.28 14.66
C PHE A 101 -1.96 -8.20 15.25
N ILE A 102 -3.17 -7.68 15.25
CA ILE A 102 -4.42 -8.45 15.34
C ILE A 102 -5.31 -8.14 14.15
N SER A 103 -6.20 -9.06 13.79
CA SER A 103 -7.35 -8.71 12.96
C SER A 103 -8.63 -8.59 13.78
N SER A 104 -9.53 -7.75 13.28
CA SER A 104 -10.92 -7.73 13.74
C SER A 104 -11.78 -7.01 12.70
N ASN A 105 -12.97 -7.55 12.42
CA ASN A 105 -13.98 -6.91 11.56
C ASN A 105 -13.41 -6.44 10.19
N GLY A 106 -12.53 -7.24 9.59
CA GLY A 106 -11.91 -6.93 8.28
C GLY A 106 -10.75 -5.93 8.32
N HIS A 107 -10.31 -5.51 9.50
CA HIS A 107 -9.13 -4.67 9.69
C HIS A 107 -7.94 -5.52 10.13
N LEU A 108 -6.74 -5.08 9.74
CA LEU A 108 -5.48 -5.50 10.35
C LEU A 108 -5.01 -4.33 11.23
N ILE A 109 -4.88 -4.56 12.52
CA ILE A 109 -4.65 -3.50 13.52
C ILE A 109 -3.26 -3.74 14.11
N PRO A 110 -2.28 -2.85 13.85
CA PRO A 110 -0.98 -2.92 14.50
C PRO A 110 -1.11 -2.57 15.99
N LEU A 111 -0.34 -3.26 16.84
CA LEU A 111 -0.31 -2.97 18.28
C LEU A 111 0.58 -1.76 18.60
N GLU A 112 1.66 -1.58 17.86
CA GLU A 112 2.51 -0.38 17.90
C GLU A 112 2.18 0.50 16.70
N ARG A 113 1.80 1.76 16.96
CA ARG A 113 1.32 2.73 15.97
C ARG A 113 2.15 4.00 15.90
N ASP A 114 3.10 4.16 16.81
CA ASP A 114 4.11 5.21 16.78
C ASP A 114 5.28 4.82 15.86
N ILE A 115 6.28 5.69 15.79
CA ILE A 115 7.51 5.45 15.04
C ILE A 115 8.31 4.35 15.74
N ILE A 116 8.50 3.24 15.04
CA ILE A 116 9.36 2.13 15.43
C ILE A 116 10.79 2.50 15.02
N ILE A 117 11.69 2.47 16.00
CA ILE A 117 13.13 2.68 15.82
C ILE A 117 13.83 1.31 15.91
N PRO A 118 14.28 0.73 14.80
CA PRO A 118 15.00 -0.55 14.82
C PRO A 118 16.30 -0.42 15.62
N SER A 119 16.43 -1.17 16.72
CA SER A 119 17.60 -1.10 17.61
C SER A 119 18.86 -1.69 16.97
N ASP A 120 18.72 -2.79 16.23
CA ASP A 120 19.82 -3.63 15.74
C ASP A 120 19.85 -3.75 14.21
N SER A 121 19.49 -2.66 13.51
CA SER A 121 19.49 -2.61 12.04
C SER A 121 20.58 -1.67 11.52
N ASN A 122 21.26 -2.04 10.42
CA ASN A 122 22.11 -1.14 9.64
C ASN A 122 21.30 -0.22 8.73
N SER A 123 20.00 -0.44 8.59
CA SER A 123 19.10 0.44 7.85
C SER A 123 19.08 1.85 8.42
N TYR A 124 18.99 2.82 7.51
CA TYR A 124 18.77 4.22 7.84
C TYR A 124 17.34 4.50 8.32
N TRP A 125 16.39 3.63 7.97
CA TRP A 125 14.98 3.94 8.06
C TRP A 125 14.39 3.54 9.41
N GLN A 126 13.59 4.45 9.95
CA GLN A 126 12.55 4.15 10.93
C GLN A 126 11.25 3.90 10.19
N ILE A 127 10.28 3.26 10.85
CA ILE A 127 9.02 2.91 10.22
C ILE A 127 7.85 3.22 11.14
N GLN A 128 6.75 3.68 10.56
CA GLN A 128 5.46 3.76 11.26
C GLN A 128 4.43 2.95 10.47
N ILE A 129 3.67 2.14 11.19
CA ILE A 129 2.66 1.24 10.63
C ILE A 129 1.28 1.83 10.85
N SER A 130 0.42 1.71 9.84
CA SER A 130 -0.97 2.15 9.91
C SER A 130 -1.93 0.97 9.79
N PRO A 131 -3.16 1.08 10.31
CA PRO A 131 -4.17 0.04 10.17
C PRO A 131 -4.40 -0.36 8.71
N GLY A 132 -4.41 -1.67 8.48
CA GLY A 132 -4.63 -2.32 7.20
C GLY A 132 -5.99 -3.00 7.10
N ARG A 133 -6.11 -3.92 6.14
CA ARG A 133 -7.32 -4.71 5.88
C ARG A 133 -6.97 -6.18 5.72
N VAL A 134 -7.94 -7.03 6.07
CA VAL A 134 -7.89 -8.47 5.84
C VAL A 134 -9.13 -8.92 5.06
N TRP A 135 -8.95 -9.86 4.13
CA TRP A 135 -10.03 -10.41 3.31
C TRP A 135 -9.65 -11.79 2.77
N LEU A 136 -10.60 -12.46 2.10
CA LEU A 136 -10.37 -13.72 1.38
C LEU A 136 -10.65 -13.52 -0.10
N GLU A 137 -9.74 -13.98 -0.96
CA GLU A 137 -9.96 -14.10 -2.41
C GLU A 137 -10.03 -15.59 -2.79
N PRO A 138 -10.85 -15.99 -3.78
CA PRO A 138 -11.02 -17.41 -4.16
C PRO A 138 -9.73 -18.11 -4.60
N ASP A 139 -8.78 -17.37 -5.16
CA ASP A 139 -7.55 -17.92 -5.74
C ASP A 139 -6.37 -18.01 -4.73
N ASP A 140 -6.63 -17.74 -3.44
CA ASP A 140 -5.61 -17.75 -2.37
C ASP A 140 -5.52 -19.09 -1.60
N ASP A 141 -6.10 -20.19 -2.11
CA ASP A 141 -5.97 -21.57 -1.58
C ASP A 141 -6.20 -21.67 -0.06
N ASP A 142 -7.38 -21.24 0.39
CA ASP A 142 -7.78 -21.16 1.80
C ASP A 142 -6.90 -20.25 2.68
N MET A 143 -6.00 -19.46 2.11
CA MET A 143 -5.27 -18.41 2.84
C MET A 143 -6.09 -17.11 2.84
N SER A 144 -6.07 -16.41 3.97
CA SER A 144 -6.54 -15.03 4.02
C SER A 144 -5.44 -14.08 3.56
N ARG A 145 -5.84 -12.95 2.99
CA ARG A 145 -4.95 -11.90 2.52
C ARG A 145 -5.01 -10.71 3.46
N ALA A 146 -3.85 -10.14 3.73
CA ALA A 146 -3.70 -8.91 4.48
C ALA A 146 -2.93 -7.88 3.67
N SER A 147 -3.25 -6.62 3.87
CA SER A 147 -2.50 -5.50 3.31
C SER A 147 -2.53 -4.33 4.28
N PHE A 148 -1.39 -3.66 4.46
CA PHE A 148 -1.26 -2.54 5.37
C PHE A 148 -0.36 -1.44 4.80
N PRO A 149 -0.72 -0.16 5.00
CA PRO A 149 0.15 0.96 4.70
C PRO A 149 1.22 1.15 5.77
N PHE A 150 2.36 1.66 5.35
CA PHE A 150 3.43 2.11 6.23
C PHE A 150 4.08 3.36 5.66
N LEU A 151 4.88 4.03 6.48
CA LEU A 151 5.79 5.07 6.03
C LEU A 151 7.19 4.79 6.57
N LEU A 152 8.22 5.01 5.75
CA LEU A 152 9.58 5.14 6.23
C LEU A 152 9.88 6.61 6.56
N THR A 153 10.64 6.83 7.62
CA THR A 153 11.10 8.13 8.10
C THR A 153 12.52 8.02 8.66
N SER A 154 13.09 9.11 9.16
CA SER A 154 14.42 9.14 9.77
C SER A 154 14.43 9.98 11.06
N ILE A 155 15.45 9.78 11.91
CA ILE A 155 15.67 10.65 13.09
C ILE A 155 16.08 12.07 12.73
N ILE A 156 16.61 12.28 11.52
CA ILE A 156 17.23 13.55 11.14
C ILE A 156 16.18 14.48 10.54
N GLU A 157 15.20 13.91 9.84
CA GLU A 157 14.23 14.64 9.02
C GLU A 157 12.84 14.00 9.09
N ASN A 158 11.82 14.85 9.10
CA ASN A 158 10.41 14.45 9.07
C ASN A 158 9.92 14.14 7.64
N GLU A 159 10.76 13.49 6.83
CA GLU A 159 10.36 13.04 5.51
C GLU A 159 9.62 11.72 5.59
N SER A 160 8.49 11.63 4.88
CA SER A 160 7.72 10.40 4.81
C SER A 160 7.85 9.78 3.43
N TYR A 161 8.23 8.51 3.40
CA TYR A 161 8.26 7.65 2.22
C TYR A 161 7.15 6.62 2.36
N ASN A 162 6.03 6.85 1.67
CA ASN A 162 4.83 6.06 1.84
C ASN A 162 4.91 4.76 1.04
N GLY A 163 4.64 3.66 1.74
CA GLY A 163 4.58 2.33 1.16
C GLY A 163 3.34 1.56 1.56
N VAL A 164 3.18 0.42 0.91
CA VAL A 164 2.12 -0.55 1.16
C VAL A 164 2.70 -1.95 1.07
N ALA A 165 2.29 -2.80 2.00
CA ALA A 165 2.74 -4.18 2.10
C ALA A 165 1.54 -5.14 2.03
N THR A 166 1.75 -6.36 1.54
CA THR A 166 0.75 -7.42 1.53
C THR A 166 1.39 -8.78 1.76
N PHE A 167 0.61 -9.68 2.35
CA PHE A 167 0.96 -11.08 2.58
C PHE A 167 -0.30 -11.94 2.64
N LEU A 168 -0.11 -13.25 2.52
CA LEU A 168 -1.11 -14.27 2.77
C LEU A 168 -0.82 -14.95 4.09
N TYR A 169 -1.86 -15.39 4.78
CA TYR A 169 -1.74 -16.06 6.07
C TYR A 169 -2.87 -17.06 6.29
N ASN A 170 -2.59 -18.03 7.15
CA ASN A 170 -3.59 -18.82 7.84
C ASN A 170 -3.22 -18.91 9.33
N GLU A 171 -3.86 -19.82 10.07
CA GLU A 171 -3.59 -20.02 11.49
C GLU A 171 -2.13 -20.37 11.85
N ASN A 172 -1.38 -20.96 10.92
CA ASN A 172 -0.09 -21.61 11.17
C ASN A 172 1.04 -21.13 10.24
N SER A 173 0.72 -20.44 9.14
CA SER A 173 1.70 -20.02 8.15
C SER A 173 1.46 -18.62 7.62
N LEU A 174 2.56 -18.02 7.16
CA LEU A 174 2.59 -16.75 6.46
C LEU A 174 3.32 -16.95 5.13
N SER A 175 2.90 -16.27 4.08
CA SER A 175 3.68 -16.16 2.84
C SER A 175 4.88 -15.24 3.04
N SER A 176 5.66 -15.01 1.99
CA SER A 176 6.57 -13.86 2.00
C SER A 176 5.78 -12.55 2.06
N ILE A 177 6.37 -11.52 2.64
CA ILE A 177 5.83 -10.16 2.57
C ILE A 177 6.31 -9.52 1.28
N ARG A 178 5.38 -8.98 0.50
CA ARG A 178 5.65 -8.09 -0.62
C ARG A 178 5.34 -6.65 -0.21
N TYR A 179 6.21 -5.73 -0.53
CA TYR A 179 5.92 -4.30 -0.35
C TYR A 179 6.44 -3.44 -1.51
N GLN A 180 5.90 -2.22 -1.57
CA GLN A 180 6.42 -1.15 -2.43
C GLN A 180 6.32 0.21 -1.74
N ILE A 181 7.26 1.10 -2.08
CA ILE A 181 7.36 2.50 -1.67
C ILE A 181 7.23 3.32 -2.95
N VAL A 182 6.17 4.11 -3.04
CA VAL A 182 5.72 4.69 -4.33
C VAL A 182 5.49 6.19 -4.29
N SER A 183 5.55 6.80 -3.11
CA SER A 183 5.50 8.25 -2.98
C SER A 183 6.33 8.71 -1.80
N HIS A 184 6.82 9.94 -1.86
CA HIS A 184 7.58 10.55 -0.79
C HIS A 184 7.39 12.07 -0.78
N LEU A 185 7.65 12.69 0.36
CA LEU A 185 7.75 14.15 0.47
C LEU A 185 9.07 14.64 -0.15
N SER A 186 9.22 15.96 -0.31
CA SER A 186 10.42 16.53 -0.96
C SER A 186 11.68 16.13 -0.19
N PRO A 187 12.69 15.56 -0.87
CA PRO A 187 13.82 14.97 -0.19
C PRO A 187 14.94 16.01 0.10
N PHE A 188 15.60 15.93 1.25
CA PHE A 188 16.61 16.86 1.76
C PHE A 188 17.97 16.15 1.95
N LEU A 189 18.10 15.21 2.90
CA LEU A 189 19.33 14.41 3.03
C LEU A 189 19.41 13.31 2.00
N ILE A 190 18.29 12.64 1.76
CA ILE A 190 18.15 11.74 0.61
C ILE A 190 18.17 12.64 -0.63
N LYS A 191 19.16 12.46 -1.50
CA LYS A 191 19.28 13.28 -2.72
C LYS A 191 18.52 12.67 -3.89
N THR A 192 18.01 11.46 -3.69
CA THR A 192 17.45 10.62 -4.73
C THR A 192 15.96 10.50 -4.55
N ARG A 193 15.20 10.98 -5.54
CA ARG A 193 13.81 10.58 -5.69
C ARG A 193 13.77 9.14 -6.16
N PHE A 194 13.18 8.25 -5.36
CA PHE A 194 13.14 6.83 -5.67
C PHE A 194 11.75 6.22 -5.50
N VAL A 195 11.53 5.13 -6.22
CA VAL A 195 10.56 4.08 -5.85
C VAL A 195 11.33 2.84 -5.45
N ALA A 196 10.78 2.06 -4.53
CA ALA A 196 11.43 0.84 -4.07
C ALA A 196 10.42 -0.28 -3.87
N ILE A 197 10.89 -1.51 -3.97
CA ILE A 197 10.12 -2.72 -3.77
C ILE A 197 10.95 -3.75 -3.01
N GLY A 198 10.28 -4.68 -2.36
CA GLY A 198 10.92 -5.85 -1.76
C GLY A 198 9.97 -7.03 -1.66
N GLN A 199 10.54 -8.23 -1.62
CA GLN A 199 9.86 -9.45 -1.20
C GLN A 199 10.83 -10.25 -0.36
N THR A 200 10.41 -10.62 0.84
CA THR A 200 11.24 -11.38 1.76
C THR A 200 10.41 -12.43 2.48
N GLU A 201 11.04 -13.57 2.70
CA GLU A 201 10.60 -14.56 3.66
C GLU A 201 10.66 -13.95 5.06
N VAL A 202 9.73 -14.36 5.91
CA VAL A 202 9.53 -13.82 7.26
C VAL A 202 9.17 -14.94 8.22
N SER A 203 9.39 -14.71 9.51
CA SER A 203 8.94 -15.64 10.55
C SER A 203 7.63 -15.15 11.16
N TYR A 204 6.72 -16.08 11.46
CA TYR A 204 5.46 -15.80 12.13
C TYR A 204 5.47 -16.42 13.53
N GLU A 205 5.30 -15.56 14.54
CA GLU A 205 5.09 -15.97 15.93
C GLU A 205 3.62 -15.75 16.26
N ARG A 206 2.84 -16.83 16.37
CA ARG A 206 1.47 -16.73 16.86
C ARG A 206 1.51 -16.31 18.32
N LEU A 207 0.83 -15.22 18.64
CA LEU A 207 0.76 -14.68 19.99
C LEU A 207 -0.70 -14.47 20.36
N ALA A 208 -1.05 -14.84 21.58
CA ALA A 208 -2.34 -14.55 22.17
C ALA A 208 -2.15 -13.36 23.09
N TYR A 209 -2.78 -12.24 22.79
CA TYR A 209 -2.77 -11.10 23.68
C TYR A 209 -4.19 -10.75 24.15
N ASP A 210 -4.28 -10.05 25.28
CA ASP A 210 -5.51 -9.40 25.71
C ASP A 210 -5.59 -8.04 25.01
N HIS A 211 -6.32 -8.00 23.91
CA HIS A 211 -6.44 -6.82 23.04
C HIS A 211 -7.73 -6.04 23.24
N SER A 212 -8.46 -6.31 24.32
CA SER A 212 -9.76 -5.67 24.57
C SER A 212 -9.68 -4.14 24.51
N ASN A 213 -8.61 -3.55 25.07
CA ASN A 213 -8.36 -2.11 24.99
C ASN A 213 -7.98 -1.65 23.58
N VAL A 214 -7.06 -2.35 22.90
CA VAL A 214 -6.62 -1.98 21.53
C VAL A 214 -7.80 -2.00 20.55
N LEU A 215 -8.66 -3.02 20.65
CA LEU A 215 -9.86 -3.12 19.82
C LEU A 215 -10.85 -1.99 20.11
N LYS A 216 -11.09 -1.72 21.40
CA LYS A 216 -11.99 -0.64 21.80
C LYS A 216 -11.48 0.72 21.32
N ASP A 217 -10.21 1.03 21.54
CA ASP A 217 -9.60 2.30 21.11
C ASP A 217 -9.68 2.45 19.59
N PHE A 218 -9.50 1.37 18.84
CA PHE A 218 -9.64 1.37 17.39
C PHE A 218 -11.10 1.56 16.95
N GLU A 219 -12.08 0.95 17.62
CA GLU A 219 -13.50 1.16 17.35
C GLU A 219 -13.92 2.61 17.65
N ASP A 220 -13.46 3.18 18.76
CA ASP A 220 -13.69 4.57 19.14
C ASP A 220 -13.07 5.54 18.12
N GLU A 221 -11.87 5.24 17.59
CA GLU A 221 -11.25 5.99 16.50
C GLU A 221 -12.11 5.94 15.24
N LEU A 222 -12.57 4.75 14.82
CA LEU A 222 -13.42 4.61 13.63
C LEU A 222 -14.72 5.38 13.77
N ALA A 223 -15.34 5.36 14.96
CA ALA A 223 -16.57 6.10 15.25
C ALA A 223 -16.37 7.62 15.28
N SER A 224 -15.15 8.08 15.59
CA SER A 224 -14.79 9.50 15.65
C SER A 224 -14.43 10.09 14.28
N LYS A 225 -14.37 9.29 13.21
CA LYS A 225 -14.06 9.78 11.86
C LYS A 225 -15.16 10.73 11.39
N LEU A 226 -14.73 11.92 10.96
CA LEU A 226 -15.64 12.88 10.34
C LEU A 226 -16.19 12.30 9.03
N PRO A 227 -17.50 12.43 8.78
CA PRO A 227 -18.07 12.01 7.52
C PRO A 227 -17.46 12.84 6.39
N TRP A 228 -17.02 12.17 5.33
CA TRP A 228 -16.75 12.82 4.06
C TRP A 228 -18.08 13.28 3.48
N ARG A 229 -18.22 14.59 3.28
CA ARG A 229 -19.43 15.21 2.73
C ARG A 229 -19.09 15.85 1.40
N ASP A 230 -20.05 15.87 0.50
CA ASP A 230 -19.85 16.42 -0.83
C ASP A 230 -19.75 17.96 -0.74
N TRP A 231 -18.90 18.55 -1.58
CA TRP A 231 -18.75 20.00 -1.67
C TRP A 231 -20.09 20.71 -1.95
N SER A 232 -20.95 20.07 -2.73
CA SER A 232 -22.30 20.56 -3.06
C SER A 232 -23.20 20.73 -1.83
N GLU A 233 -22.95 20.00 -0.75
CA GLU A 233 -23.69 20.16 0.51
C GLU A 233 -23.38 21.53 1.16
N LEU A 234 -22.12 21.98 1.10
CA LEU A 234 -21.74 23.31 1.58
C LEU A 234 -22.35 24.41 0.70
N GLU A 235 -22.35 24.23 -0.62
CA GLU A 235 -23.00 25.13 -1.55
C GLU A 235 -24.50 25.27 -1.31
N GLN A 236 -25.17 24.18 -0.92
CA GLN A 236 -26.61 24.18 -0.61
C GLN A 236 -26.92 24.96 0.67
N ILE A 237 -26.06 24.85 1.69
CA ILE A 237 -26.27 25.51 3.00
C ILE A 237 -25.97 27.01 2.92
N TYR A 238 -24.86 27.39 2.27
CA TYR A 238 -24.35 28.77 2.30
C TYR A 238 -24.52 29.53 0.99
N GLY A 239 -24.98 28.86 -0.07
CA GLY A 239 -25.17 29.42 -1.40
C GLY A 239 -23.90 29.37 -2.25
N LYS A 240 -24.06 28.95 -3.52
CA LYS A 240 -22.96 28.81 -4.50
C LYS A 240 -22.10 30.06 -4.65
N ASN A 241 -22.71 31.24 -4.57
CA ASN A 241 -22.04 32.53 -4.78
C ASN A 241 -20.87 32.77 -3.80
N LEU A 242 -20.93 32.20 -2.59
CA LEU A 242 -19.87 32.32 -1.60
C LEU A 242 -18.57 31.62 -2.03
N PHE A 243 -18.68 30.59 -2.88
CA PHE A 243 -17.58 29.72 -3.28
C PHE A 243 -17.08 29.95 -4.70
N VAL A 244 -17.66 30.89 -5.45
CA VAL A 244 -17.32 31.19 -6.87
C VAL A 244 -15.83 31.46 -7.06
N ASN A 245 -15.17 32.04 -6.05
CA ASN A 245 -13.76 32.37 -6.09
C ASN A 245 -12.85 31.37 -5.35
N PHE A 246 -13.39 30.29 -4.79
CA PHE A 246 -12.61 29.34 -3.99
C PHE A 246 -11.50 28.67 -4.83
N ASP A 247 -11.83 28.26 -6.06
CA ASP A 247 -10.89 27.70 -7.03
C ASP A 247 -10.33 28.75 -8.01
N SER A 248 -10.62 30.04 -7.78
CA SER A 248 -10.07 31.09 -8.62
C SER A 248 -8.56 31.21 -8.37
N LYS A 249 -7.81 31.55 -9.41
CA LYS A 249 -6.38 31.83 -9.25
C LYS A 249 -6.21 32.97 -8.26
N ILE A 250 -5.17 32.90 -7.43
CA ILE A 250 -4.70 34.06 -6.69
C ILE A 250 -4.32 35.11 -7.73
N ASP A 251 -5.03 36.24 -7.78
CA ASP A 251 -4.62 37.38 -8.57
C ASP A 251 -3.28 37.87 -8.03
N LEU A 252 -2.23 37.68 -8.83
CA LEU A 252 -0.89 38.18 -8.55
C LEU A 252 -0.90 39.68 -8.86
N THR A 253 -1.34 40.49 -7.90
CA THR A 253 -1.08 41.94 -7.88
C THR A 253 0.34 42.22 -7.40
#